data_AF-A0A4W5JPG2-F1
#
_entry.id   AF-A0A4W5JPG2-F1
#
_cell.length_a   1.000
_cell.length_b   1.000
_cell.length_c   1.000
_cell.angle_alpha   90.00
_cell.angle_beta   90.00
_cell.angle_gamma   90.00
#
_symmetry.space_group_name_H-M   'P 1'
#
loop_
_entity.id
_entity.type
_entity.pdbx_description
1 polymer ?
#
loop_
_entity_poly.entity_id
_entity_poly.type
_entity_poly.pdbx_seq_one_letter_code
_entity_poly.pdbx_strand_id
1 'polypeptide(L)'
;MHFIQLTITWKNHVFEFVPDRLPEFPLKKFEKVSGDAFFVDESILVYPIVGFPDQEICDASRKASQEHHSKFSPQQVPCRILQQRQTIELVPITHAFYSYSGKDYDYFVYGLENKVFTSKYPSACVIL
;
A
#
# COMPACT_ATOMS: atom_id res chain seq x y z
N MET A 1 -36.15 33.27 -13.10
CA MET A 1 -34.81 32.83 -13.54
C MET A 1 -34.60 31.42 -13.03
N HIS A 2 -34.40 30.45 -13.90
CA HIS A 2 -34.05 29.08 -13.52
C HIS A 2 -32.69 28.75 -14.11
N PHE A 3 -31.84 28.08 -13.34
CA PHE A 3 -30.55 27.56 -13.80
C PHE A 3 -30.42 26.11 -13.37
N ILE A 4 -29.60 25.35 -14.11
CA ILE A 4 -29.20 24.00 -13.73
C ILE A 4 -27.87 24.13 -12.99
N GLN A 5 -27.83 23.69 -11.74
CA GLN A 5 -26.61 23.63 -10.96
C GLN A 5 -25.96 22.25 -11.12
N LEU A 6 -24.75 22.20 -11.64
CA LEU A 6 -23.94 20.98 -11.69
C LEU A 6 -22.86 21.04 -10.60
N THR A 7 -22.82 20.04 -9.74
CA THR A 7 -21.76 19.88 -8.73
C THR A 7 -20.85 18.73 -9.15
N ILE A 8 -19.58 19.04 -9.42
CA ILE A 8 -18.58 18.05 -9.80
C ILE A 8 -17.70 17.75 -8.59
N THR A 9 -17.54 16.47 -8.26
CA THR A 9 -16.63 16.00 -7.20
C THR A 9 -15.51 15.17 -7.81
N TRP A 10 -14.30 15.38 -7.32
CA TRP A 10 -13.11 14.64 -7.72
C TRP A 10 -12.69 13.75 -6.56
N LYS A 11 -12.48 12.46 -6.81
CA LYS A 11 -12.09 11.50 -5.77
C LYS A 11 -11.17 10.43 -6.35
N ASN A 12 -10.10 10.15 -5.61
CA ASN A 12 -9.22 9.02 -5.88
C ASN A 12 -9.67 7.83 -5.03
N HIS A 13 -9.83 6.69 -5.68
CA HIS A 13 -10.16 5.43 -5.03
C HIS A 13 -8.89 4.59 -4.96
N VAL A 14 -8.36 4.42 -3.75
CA VAL A 14 -7.11 3.70 -3.50
C VAL A 14 -7.42 2.29 -3.03
N PHE A 15 -6.69 1.32 -3.58
CA PHE A 15 -6.67 -0.07 -3.14
C PHE A 15 -5.20 -0.45 -2.93
N GLU A 16 -4.91 -1.05 -1.79
CA GLU A 16 -3.56 -1.50 -1.43
C GLU A 16 -3.62 -2.98 -1.04
N PHE A 17 -2.60 -3.71 -1.44
CA PHE A 17 -2.41 -5.10 -1.09
C PHE A 17 -0.94 -5.35 -0.77
N VAL A 18 -0.69 -5.93 0.40
CA VAL A 18 0.64 -6.32 0.84
C VAL A 18 0.57 -7.81 1.21
N PRO A 19 1.33 -8.68 0.54
CA PRO A 19 1.45 -10.08 0.93
C PRO A 19 1.97 -10.21 2.37
N ASP A 20 1.31 -11.02 3.20
CA ASP A 20 1.72 -11.23 4.59
C ASP A 20 2.88 -12.22 4.68
N ARG A 21 4.10 -11.73 4.42
CA ARG A 21 5.32 -12.55 4.40
C ARG A 21 6.05 -12.60 5.74
N LEU A 22 5.76 -11.68 6.66
CA LEU A 22 6.46 -11.52 7.94
C LEU A 22 5.43 -11.43 9.08
N PRO A 23 5.01 -12.56 9.65
CA PRO A 23 3.96 -12.61 10.69
C PRO A 23 4.26 -11.76 11.94
N GLU A 24 5.55 -11.59 12.23
CA GLU A 24 6.10 -10.79 13.33
C GLU A 24 6.06 -9.27 13.09
N PHE A 25 5.83 -8.84 11.85
CA PHE A 25 5.76 -7.43 11.47
C PHE A 25 4.33 -6.99 11.14
N PRO A 26 3.79 -5.95 11.80
CA PRO A 26 2.42 -5.52 11.55
C PRO A 26 2.26 -4.79 10.21
N LEU A 27 1.51 -5.37 9.27
CA LEU A 27 1.26 -4.84 7.92
C LEU A 27 0.80 -3.38 7.88
N LYS A 28 0.00 -2.93 8.86
CA LYS A 28 -0.46 -1.53 8.97
C LYS A 28 0.67 -0.51 9.06
N LYS A 29 1.91 -0.93 9.34
CA LYS A 29 3.07 -0.05 9.33
C LYS A 29 3.45 0.37 7.91
N PHE A 30 3.14 -0.44 6.91
CA PHE A 30 3.42 -0.15 5.50
C PHE A 30 2.61 1.04 4.97
N GLU A 31 1.41 1.29 5.48
CA GLU A 31 0.57 2.46 5.12
C GLU A 31 1.26 3.83 5.35
N LYS A 32 2.34 3.85 6.14
CA LYS A 32 3.03 5.08 6.53
C LYS A 32 4.42 5.22 5.92
N VAL A 33 4.84 4.31 5.05
CA VAL A 33 6.17 4.35 4.43
C VAL A 33 6.07 4.20 2.94
N SER A 34 7.11 4.64 2.24
CA SER A 34 7.25 4.42 0.80
C SER A 34 8.28 3.33 0.50
N GLY A 35 8.08 2.67 -0.63
CA GLY A 35 9.04 1.77 -1.25
C GLY A 35 9.57 2.32 -2.58
N ASP A 36 10.50 1.59 -3.18
CA ASP A 36 10.94 1.88 -4.54
C ASP A 36 9.89 1.41 -5.53
N ALA A 37 9.44 2.30 -6.42
CA ALA A 37 8.48 1.95 -7.46
C ALA A 37 9.15 1.04 -8.50
N PHE A 38 8.90 -0.26 -8.39
CA PHE A 38 9.43 -1.28 -9.29
C PHE A 38 8.69 -1.33 -10.63
N PHE A 39 7.38 -1.07 -10.58
CA PHE A 39 6.52 -1.02 -11.76
C PHE A 39 5.49 0.08 -11.58
N VAL A 40 5.24 0.86 -12.63
CA VAL A 40 4.18 1.87 -12.68
C VAL A 40 3.51 1.77 -14.04
N ASP A 41 2.18 1.64 -14.03
CA ASP A 41 1.35 1.68 -15.22
C ASP A 41 0.20 2.66 -14.99
N GLU A 42 0.05 3.61 -15.91
CA GLU A 42 -0.94 4.68 -15.85
C GLU A 42 -1.67 4.79 -17.20
N SER A 43 -2.99 4.70 -17.13
CA SER A 43 -3.87 4.72 -18.30
C SER A 43 -5.30 5.09 -17.87
N ILE A 44 -6.15 5.47 -18.83
CA ILE A 44 -7.60 5.61 -18.58
C ILE A 44 -8.20 4.28 -18.11
N LEU A 45 -7.65 3.17 -18.63
CA LEU A 45 -8.01 1.80 -18.31
C LEU A 45 -6.72 1.00 -18.12
N VAL A 46 -6.46 0.56 -16.89
CA VAL A 46 -5.33 -0.34 -16.58
C VAL A 46 -5.78 -1.80 -16.66
N TYR A 47 -4.91 -2.67 -17.17
CA TYR A 47 -5.16 -4.11 -17.21
C TYR A 47 -4.51 -4.80 -16.01
N PRO A 48 -5.06 -5.93 -15.55
CA PRO A 48 -4.42 -6.73 -14.50
C PRO A 48 -2.98 -7.09 -14.86
N ILE A 49 -2.11 -7.08 -13.86
CA ILE A 49 -0.71 -7.48 -14.01
C ILE A 49 -0.66 -8.99 -14.32
N VAL A 50 0.09 -9.35 -15.36
CA VAL A 50 0.30 -10.73 -15.81
C VAL A 50 1.79 -11.00 -15.97
N GLY A 51 2.21 -12.22 -15.64
CA GLY A 51 3.61 -12.63 -15.78
C GLY A 51 4.57 -12.06 -14.72
N PHE A 52 4.06 -11.41 -13.67
CA PHE A 52 4.87 -11.05 -12.52
C PHE A 52 5.19 -12.34 -11.71
N PRO A 53 6.42 -12.49 -11.16
CA PRO A 53 6.81 -13.73 -10.47
C PRO A 53 5.97 -14.06 -9.23
N ASP A 54 5.39 -13.04 -8.59
CA ASP A 54 4.47 -13.22 -7.46
C ASP A 54 3.02 -13.32 -7.93
N GLN A 55 2.44 -14.51 -7.76
CA GLN A 55 1.06 -14.79 -8.14
C GLN A 55 0.04 -14.07 -7.25
N GLU A 56 0.33 -13.85 -5.97
CA GLU A 56 -0.59 -13.13 -5.07
C GLU A 56 -0.76 -11.68 -5.52
N ILE A 57 0.33 -11.05 -5.99
CA ILE A 57 0.30 -9.70 -6.57
C ILE A 57 -0.53 -9.69 -7.87
N CYS A 58 -0.35 -10.69 -8.74
CA CYS A 58 -1.15 -10.82 -9.96
C CYS A 58 -2.65 -10.96 -9.64
N ASP A 59 -2.99 -11.80 -8.66
CA ASP A 59 -4.37 -12.05 -8.25
C ASP A 59 -4.99 -10.81 -7.57
N ALA A 60 -4.22 -10.10 -6.76
CA ALA A 60 -4.64 -8.84 -6.17
C ALA A 60 -4.91 -7.76 -7.22
N SER A 61 -4.02 -7.61 -8.22
CA SER A 61 -4.23 -6.67 -9.35
C SER A 61 -5.49 -7.04 -10.15
N ARG A 62 -5.70 -8.33 -10.43
CA ARG A 62 -6.90 -8.83 -11.11
C ARG A 62 -8.18 -8.50 -10.34
N LYS A 63 -8.20 -8.79 -9.04
CA LYS A 63 -9.33 -8.51 -8.16
C LYS A 63 -9.61 -7.01 -8.09
N ALA A 64 -8.57 -6.19 -7.86
CA ALA A 64 -8.69 -4.73 -7.76
C ALA A 64 -9.27 -4.12 -9.05
N SER A 65 -8.79 -4.56 -10.22
CA SER A 65 -9.28 -4.11 -11.52
C SER A 65 -10.75 -4.46 -11.73
N GLN A 66 -11.15 -5.71 -11.45
CA GLN A 66 -12.53 -6.17 -11.58
C GLN A 66 -13.49 -5.45 -10.62
N GLU A 67 -13.08 -5.29 -9.35
CA GLU A 67 -13.86 -4.56 -8.36
C GLU A 67 -14.03 -3.09 -8.73
N HIS A 68 -12.99 -2.44 -9.24
CA HIS A 68 -13.07 -1.05 -9.67
C HIS A 68 -14.00 -0.91 -10.88
N HIS A 69 -13.87 -1.78 -11.89
CA HIS A 69 -14.75 -1.74 -13.07
C HIS A 69 -16.21 -1.99 -12.75
N SER A 70 -16.50 -2.96 -11.89
CA SER A 70 -17.87 -3.20 -11.45
C SER A 70 -18.42 -1.94 -10.76
N LYS A 71 -17.77 -1.47 -9.70
CA LYS A 71 -18.21 -0.33 -8.86
C LYS A 71 -18.38 1.00 -9.59
N PHE A 72 -17.52 1.30 -10.57
CA PHE A 72 -17.48 2.60 -11.26
C PHE A 72 -17.91 2.53 -12.73
N SER A 73 -18.68 1.49 -13.08
CA SER A 73 -19.31 1.42 -14.39
C SER A 73 -20.40 2.49 -14.53
N PRO A 74 -20.57 3.09 -15.73
CA PRO A 74 -21.63 4.08 -15.98
C PRO A 74 -23.05 3.56 -15.69
N GLN A 75 -23.23 2.23 -15.71
CA GLN A 75 -24.49 1.55 -15.37
C GLN A 75 -24.77 1.56 -13.86
N GLN A 76 -23.75 1.64 -13.00
CA GLN A 76 -23.90 1.60 -11.54
C GLN A 76 -23.91 2.99 -10.90
N VAL A 77 -23.03 3.90 -11.35
CA VAL A 77 -22.87 5.24 -10.75
C VAL A 77 -22.65 6.28 -11.86
N PRO A 78 -23.26 7.48 -11.78
CA PRO A 78 -22.98 8.58 -12.69
C PRO A 78 -21.60 9.19 -12.38
N CYS A 79 -20.55 8.45 -12.73
CA CYS A 79 -19.16 8.85 -12.57
C CYS A 79 -18.36 8.51 -13.84
N ARG A 80 -17.23 9.20 -14.03
CA ARG A 80 -16.30 8.97 -15.14
C ARG A 80 -14.91 8.73 -14.58
N ILE A 81 -14.33 7.58 -14.93
CA ILE A 81 -12.92 7.30 -14.68
C ILE A 81 -12.10 8.18 -15.63
N LEU A 82 -11.25 9.04 -15.06
CA LEU A 82 -10.35 9.89 -15.85
C LEU A 82 -8.99 9.24 -16.08
N GLN A 83 -8.45 8.63 -15.03
CA GLN A 83 -7.15 7.99 -14.98
C GLN A 83 -7.18 6.89 -13.94
N GLN A 84 -6.38 5.86 -14.18
CA GLN A 84 -6.07 4.79 -13.25
C GLN A 84 -4.55 4.61 -13.24
N ARG A 85 -4.00 4.37 -12.06
CA ARG A 85 -2.60 4.02 -11.88
C ARG A 85 -2.50 2.80 -11.00
N GLN A 86 -1.68 1.86 -11.42
CA GLN A 86 -1.25 0.74 -10.59
C GLN A 86 0.26 0.79 -10.44
N THR A 87 0.72 0.49 -9.23
CA THR A 87 2.13 0.51 -8.87
C THR A 87 2.47 -0.77 -8.13
N ILE A 88 3.59 -1.40 -8.46
CA ILE A 88 4.25 -2.38 -7.58
C ILE A 88 5.39 -1.65 -6.89
N GLU A 89 5.35 -1.59 -5.56
CA GLU A 89 6.39 -0.98 -4.75
C GLU A 89 7.18 -2.06 -3.99
N LEU A 90 8.50 -1.90 -3.98
CA LEU A 90 9.41 -2.69 -3.17
C LEU A 90 9.71 -1.93 -1.89
N VAL A 91 9.11 -2.36 -0.79
CA VAL A 91 9.36 -1.76 0.52
C VAL A 91 10.47 -2.54 1.23
N PRO A 92 11.64 -1.94 1.49
CA PRO A 92 12.70 -2.63 2.20
C PRO A 92 12.30 -2.86 3.66
N ILE A 93 12.66 -4.02 4.19
CA ILE A 93 12.52 -4.37 5.60
C ILE A 93 13.76 -5.13 6.06
N THR A 94 14.31 -4.71 7.20
CA THR A 94 15.48 -5.30 7.83
C THR A 94 15.12 -5.67 9.26
N HIS A 95 15.31 -6.94 9.63
CA HIS A 95 15.18 -7.42 11.00
C HIS A 95 16.56 -7.45 11.65
N ALA A 96 16.76 -6.60 12.66
CA ALA A 96 18.01 -6.47 13.37
C ALA A 96 17.91 -7.11 14.75
N PHE A 97 18.88 -7.98 15.05
CA PHE A 97 19.02 -8.64 16.34
C PHE A 97 20.21 -8.06 17.10
N TYR A 98 20.06 -7.85 18.39
CA TYR A 98 21.14 -7.35 19.24
C TYR A 98 21.00 -7.88 20.67
N SER A 99 22.13 -7.96 21.36
CA SER A 99 22.18 -8.33 22.77
C SER A 99 22.58 -7.12 23.61
N TYR A 100 21.82 -6.85 24.68
CA TYR A 100 22.10 -5.77 25.61
C TYR A 100 21.89 -6.25 27.05
N SER A 101 22.88 -6.02 27.92
CA SER A 101 22.83 -6.40 29.34
C SER A 101 22.48 -7.90 29.56
N GLY A 102 23.00 -8.78 28.69
CA GLY A 102 22.77 -10.22 28.74
C GLY A 102 21.36 -10.67 28.32
N LYS A 103 20.58 -9.79 27.69
CA LYS A 103 19.27 -10.11 27.09
C LYS A 103 19.32 -9.86 25.59
N ASP A 104 18.64 -10.72 24.84
CA ASP A 104 18.49 -10.56 23.40
C ASP A 104 17.23 -9.76 23.08
N TYR A 105 17.35 -8.91 22.06
CA TYR A 105 16.33 -8.00 21.60
C TYR A 105 16.35 -7.91 20.08
N ASP A 106 15.25 -7.41 19.54
CA ASP A 106 15.09 -7.23 18.12
C ASP A 106 14.29 -5.97 17.78
N TYR A 107 14.52 -5.47 16.56
CA TYR A 107 13.73 -4.40 15.96
C TYR A 107 13.76 -4.51 14.45
N PHE A 108 12.76 -3.89 13.82
CA PHE A 108 12.62 -3.78 12.38
C PHE A 108 12.94 -2.36 11.94
N VAL A 109 13.71 -2.24 10.86
CA VAL A 109 13.84 -1.01 10.08
C VAL A 109 13.12 -1.24 8.77
N TYR A 110 12.22 -0.33 8.39
CA TYR A 110 11.36 -0.51 7.23
C TYR A 110 11.07 0.79 6.49
N GLY A 111 10.79 0.66 5.20
CA GLY A 111 10.56 1.80 4.30
C GLY A 111 11.84 2.53 3.92
N LEU A 112 11.76 3.31 2.85
CA LEU A 112 12.86 4.20 2.43
C LEU A 112 13.15 5.28 3.48
N GLU A 113 12.16 5.61 4.31
CA GLU A 113 12.31 6.55 5.43
C GLU A 113 13.06 5.95 6.63
N ASN A 114 13.44 4.67 6.58
CA ASN A 114 14.11 3.94 7.65
C ASN A 114 13.37 4.02 8.99
N LYS A 115 12.04 3.85 8.97
CA LYS A 115 11.25 3.84 10.20
C LYS A 115 11.58 2.64 11.05
N VAL A 116 11.55 2.83 12.36
CA VAL A 116 11.85 1.78 13.33
C VAL A 116 10.58 1.26 13.98
N PHE A 117 10.45 -0.06 14.07
CA PHE A 117 9.43 -0.73 14.86
C PHE A 117 10.11 -1.74 15.79
N THR A 118 9.76 -1.69 17.07
CA THR A 118 10.21 -2.66 18.06
C THR A 118 9.00 -3.07 18.89
N SER A 119 8.85 -4.37 19.11
CA SER A 119 7.77 -4.90 19.95
C SER A 119 8.07 -4.71 21.44
N LYS A 120 9.36 -4.75 21.81
CA LYS A 120 9.87 -4.68 23.18
C LYS A 120 11.15 -3.86 23.23
N TYR A 121 11.03 -2.57 23.52
CA TYR A 121 12.19 -1.70 23.70
C TYR A 121 12.85 -1.93 25.08
N PRO A 122 14.19 -1.99 25.21
CA PRO A 122 14.87 -2.38 26.45
C PRO A 122 14.66 -1.44 27.64
N SER A 123 14.38 -0.17 27.38
CA SER A 123 14.17 0.85 28.42
C SER A 123 13.47 2.06 27.81
N ALA A 124 12.35 2.53 28.37
CA ALA A 124 11.76 3.79 27.93
C ALA A 124 12.80 4.90 28.14
N CYS A 125 13.37 5.42 27.05
CA CYS A 125 14.26 6.57 27.12
C CYS A 125 13.38 7.76 27.50
N VAL A 126 13.31 8.08 28.79
CA VAL A 126 12.69 9.31 29.27
C VAL A 126 13.73 10.39 29.05
N ILE A 127 13.52 11.25 28.06
CA ILE A 127 14.24 12.52 27.99
C ILE A 127 13.70 13.32 29.19
N LEU A 128 14.53 13.46 30.23
CA LEU A 128 14.29 14.35 31.37
C LEU A 128 14.41 15.81 30.92
#